data_AF-A0A1I6XDP2-F1
#
_entry.id   AF-A0A1I6XDP2-F1
#
_cell.length_a   1.000
_cell.length_b   1.000
_cell.length_c   1.000
_cell.angle_alpha   90.00
_cell.angle_beta   90.00
_cell.angle_gamma   90.00
#
_symmetry.space_group_name_H-M   'P 1'
#
loop_
_entity.id
_entity.type
_entity.pdbx_description
1 polymer ?
#
loop_
_entity_poly.entity_id
_entity_poly.type
_entity_poly.pdbx_seq_one_letter_code
_entity_poly.pdbx_strand_id
1 'polypeptide(L)'
;MTRVCFQLWIDPNRLDEYRSRHAAVWPEMLRELEASGRRNYSLFLRPDGLLIGYYETDSVSASDTHLAESRVAAIWEEYMADLFVGRSGRADQTAITLEEVFHLEDQLAELDEHHQHASTTPVLDNADPNEGER
;
A
#
# COMPACT_ATOMS: atom_id res chain seq x y z
N MET A 1 -4.57 8.47 -1.52
CA MET A 1 -4.20 7.10 -1.96
C MET A 1 -3.74 6.34 -0.72
N THR A 2 -4.24 5.14 -0.49
CA THR A 2 -3.98 4.37 0.73
C THR A 2 -2.80 3.42 0.51
N ARG A 3 -1.81 3.50 1.40
CA ARG A 3 -0.70 2.55 1.50
C ARG A 3 -1.04 1.50 2.55
N VAL A 4 -0.86 0.24 2.21
CA VAL A 4 -1.17 -0.89 3.08
C VAL A 4 0.10 -1.67 3.31
N CYS A 5 0.53 -1.73 4.58
CA CYS A 5 1.59 -2.61 5.04
C CYS A 5 0.98 -3.71 5.89
N PHE A 6 1.36 -4.96 5.67
CA PHE A 6 0.84 -6.09 6.44
C PHE A 6 1.93 -7.12 6.71
N GLN A 7 1.71 -7.95 7.73
CA GLN A 7 2.61 -9.06 8.06
C GLN A 7 1.89 -10.42 8.07
N LEU A 8 2.63 -11.47 7.69
CA LEU A 8 2.23 -12.87 7.64
C LEU A 8 3.39 -13.79 8.07
N TRP A 9 3.11 -15.07 8.32
CA TRP A 9 4.13 -16.06 8.68
C TRP A 9 4.15 -17.25 7.71
N ILE A 10 5.32 -17.48 7.10
CA ILE A 10 5.62 -18.61 6.20
C ILE A 10 6.33 -19.70 7.00
N ASP A 11 6.06 -20.97 6.69
CA ASP A 11 6.77 -22.11 7.28
C ASP A 11 8.27 -21.94 7.02
N PRO A 12 9.10 -21.82 8.08
CA PRO A 12 10.55 -21.68 7.93
C PRO A 12 11.18 -22.83 7.13
N ASN A 13 10.53 -24.00 7.07
CA ASN A 13 10.99 -25.14 6.29
C ASN A 13 10.61 -25.06 4.79
N ARG A 14 9.80 -24.06 4.39
CA ARG A 14 9.26 -23.91 3.03
C ARG A 14 9.56 -22.56 2.39
N LEU A 15 10.49 -21.79 2.95
CA LEU A 15 10.83 -20.45 2.45
C LEU A 15 11.32 -20.48 0.99
N ASP A 16 12.09 -21.50 0.61
CA ASP A 16 12.59 -21.63 -0.77
C ASP A 16 11.47 -21.92 -1.77
N GLU A 17 10.50 -22.75 -1.36
CA GLU A 17 9.30 -23.01 -2.14
C GLU A 17 8.46 -21.74 -2.31
N TYR A 18 8.28 -20.97 -1.23
CA TYR A 18 7.58 -19.69 -1.27
C TYR A 18 8.23 -18.71 -2.26
N ARG A 19 9.57 -18.59 -2.22
CA ARG A 19 10.33 -17.75 -3.17
C ARG A 19 10.17 -18.24 -4.60
N SER A 20 10.27 -19.55 -4.82
CA SER A 20 10.12 -20.14 -6.15
C SER A 20 8.74 -19.87 -6.76
N ARG A 21 7.67 -19.98 -5.96
CA ARG A 21 6.29 -19.71 -6.43
C ARG A 21 6.11 -18.23 -6.77
N HIS A 22 6.67 -17.31 -5.98
CA HIS A 22 6.58 -15.87 -6.25
C HIS A 22 7.57 -15.35 -7.31
N ALA A 23 8.62 -16.10 -7.65
CA ALA A 23 9.51 -15.75 -8.75
C ALA A 23 8.81 -15.84 -10.13
N ALA A 24 7.71 -16.59 -10.22
CA ALA A 24 6.93 -16.79 -11.43
C ALA A 24 5.43 -16.85 -11.10
N VAL A 25 4.89 -15.77 -10.54
CA VAL A 25 3.44 -15.62 -10.34
C VAL A 25 2.72 -15.75 -11.68
N TRP A 26 1.56 -16.43 -11.67
CA TRP A 26 0.79 -16.66 -12.89
C TRP A 26 0.37 -15.33 -13.54
N PRO A 27 0.50 -15.18 -14.87
CA PRO A 27 0.12 -13.95 -15.56
C PRO A 27 -1.31 -13.50 -15.27
N GLU A 28 -2.25 -14.45 -15.16
CA GLU A 28 -3.65 -14.18 -14.84
C GLU A 28 -3.79 -13.60 -13.43
N MET A 29 -3.08 -14.15 -12.45
CA MET A 29 -3.10 -13.63 -11.08
C MET A 29 -2.52 -12.20 -11.01
N LEU A 30 -1.46 -11.92 -11.78
CA LEU A 30 -0.91 -10.56 -11.88
C LEU A 30 -1.95 -9.58 -12.45
N ARG A 31 -2.76 -10.01 -13.42
CA ARG A 31 -3.85 -9.19 -13.97
C ARG A 31 -4.97 -8.95 -12.98
N GLU A 32 -5.33 -9.93 -12.16
CA GLU A 32 -6.33 -9.74 -11.10
C GLU A 32 -5.84 -8.75 -10.03
N LEU A 33 -4.56 -8.80 -9.66
CA LEU A 33 -3.95 -7.83 -8.74
C LEU A 33 -3.95 -6.41 -9.32
N GLU A 34 -3.60 -6.27 -10.60
CA GLU A 34 -3.66 -4.99 -11.33
C GLU A 34 -5.10 -4.47 -11.40
N ALA A 35 -6.05 -5.33 -11.78
CA ALA A 35 -7.47 -4.99 -11.94
C ALA A 35 -8.16 -4.65 -10.61
N SER A 36 -7.69 -5.20 -9.49
CA SER A 36 -8.17 -4.82 -8.15
C SER A 36 -7.72 -3.42 -7.73
N GLY A 37 -6.84 -2.77 -8.50
CA GLY A 37 -6.30 -1.44 -8.22
C GLY A 37 -5.08 -1.44 -7.31
N ARG A 38 -4.53 -2.62 -6.95
CA ARG A 38 -3.28 -2.70 -6.20
C ARG A 38 -2.09 -2.36 -7.11
N ARG A 39 -1.18 -1.54 -6.60
CA ARG A 39 0.04 -1.12 -7.29
C ARG A 39 1.21 -1.02 -6.32
N ASN A 40 2.42 -0.95 -6.87
CA ASN A 40 3.68 -1.01 -6.11
C ASN A 40 3.73 -2.18 -5.12
N TYR A 41 3.10 -3.31 -5.48
CA TYR A 41 2.96 -4.45 -4.58
C TYR A 41 4.28 -5.21 -4.44
N SER A 42 4.88 -5.17 -3.25
CA SER A 42 6.13 -5.83 -2.90
C SER A 42 5.97 -6.74 -1.67
N LEU A 43 6.74 -7.82 -1.63
CA LEU A 43 6.79 -8.79 -0.54
C LEU A 43 8.24 -8.95 -0.08
N PHE A 44 8.47 -8.95 1.23
CA PHE A 44 9.78 -9.05 1.87
C PHE A 44 9.76 -10.20 2.88
N LEU A 45 10.71 -11.12 2.78
CA LEU A 45 10.73 -12.34 3.59
C LEU A 45 11.99 -12.42 4.45
N ARG A 46 11.82 -12.58 5.76
CA ARG A 46 12.91 -12.85 6.70
C ARG A 46 13.22 -14.35 6.81
N PRO A 47 14.44 -14.72 7.23
CA PRO A 47 14.83 -16.13 7.39
C PRO A 47 14.04 -16.92 8.44
N ASP A 48 13.37 -16.24 9.37
CA ASP A 48 12.52 -16.85 10.40
C ASP A 48 11.05 -17.03 9.96
N GLY A 49 10.74 -16.71 8.71
CA GLY A 49 9.40 -16.87 8.15
C GLY A 49 8.50 -15.64 8.27
N LEU A 50 8.93 -14.56 8.91
CA LEU A 50 8.16 -13.32 8.88
C LEU A 50 8.16 -12.73 7.47
N LEU A 51 6.97 -12.59 6.89
CA LEU A 51 6.72 -11.93 5.62
C LEU A 51 6.11 -10.56 5.88
N ILE A 52 6.64 -9.52 5.24
CA ILE A 52 6.04 -8.18 5.16
C ILE A 52 5.57 -7.96 3.73
N GLY A 53 4.31 -7.58 3.55
CA GLY A 53 3.79 -7.13 2.27
C GLY A 53 3.43 -5.66 2.29
N TYR A 54 3.62 -4.99 1.16
CA TYR A 54 3.28 -3.59 0.95
C TYR A 54 2.60 -3.43 -0.39
N TYR A 55 1.47 -2.73 -0.44
CA TYR A 55 0.89 -2.26 -1.70
C TYR A 55 0.19 -0.92 -1.51
N GLU A 56 -0.14 -0.29 -2.62
CA GLU A 56 -0.91 0.95 -2.64
C GLU A 56 -2.22 0.74 -3.40
N THR A 57 -3.28 1.44 -2.99
CA THR A 57 -4.60 1.37 -3.64
C THR A 57 -5.40 2.65 -3.40
N ASP A 58 -6.39 2.93 -4.24
CA ASP A 58 -7.35 4.01 -4.01
C ASP A 58 -8.46 3.60 -3.02
N SER A 59 -8.75 2.31 -2.92
CA SER A 59 -9.76 1.77 -2.01
C SER A 59 -9.45 0.33 -1.63
N VAL A 60 -9.15 0.12 -0.34
CA VAL A 60 -8.91 -1.24 0.21
C VAL A 60 -10.16 -2.10 0.05
N SER A 61 -11.34 -1.58 0.41
CA SER A 61 -12.59 -2.34 0.33
C SER A 61 -12.95 -2.75 -1.11
N ALA A 62 -12.76 -1.87 -2.09
CA ALA A 62 -13.01 -2.21 -3.49
C ALA A 62 -12.00 -3.24 -4.01
N SER A 63 -10.72 -3.10 -3.66
CA SER A 63 -9.69 -4.09 -4.02
C SER A 63 -9.99 -5.46 -3.42
N ASP A 64 -10.38 -5.51 -2.15
CA ASP A 64 -10.65 -6.78 -1.46
C ASP A 64 -11.92 -7.44 -2.01
N THR A 65 -12.95 -6.64 -2.32
CA THR A 65 -14.17 -7.14 -2.98
C THR A 65 -13.83 -7.76 -4.34
N HIS A 66 -13.04 -7.08 -5.17
CA HIS A 66 -12.64 -7.58 -6.48
C HIS A 66 -11.91 -8.93 -6.38
N LEU A 67 -10.91 -9.02 -5.50
CA LEU A 67 -10.13 -10.26 -5.34
C LEU A 67 -10.97 -11.39 -4.75
N ALA A 68 -11.91 -11.10 -3.85
CA ALA A 68 -12.81 -12.10 -3.28
C ALA A 68 -13.77 -12.72 -4.33
N GLU A 69 -14.12 -11.98 -5.37
CA GLU A 69 -14.95 -12.45 -6.49
C GLU A 69 -14.12 -13.17 -7.57
N SER A 70 -12.80 -13.05 -7.53
CA SER A 70 -11.90 -13.61 -8.54
C SER A 70 -11.66 -15.10 -8.34
N ARG A 71 -12.06 -15.90 -9.33
CA ARG A 71 -11.76 -17.35 -9.35
C ARG A 71 -10.26 -17.62 -9.42
N VAL A 72 -9.50 -16.80 -10.14
CA VAL A 72 -8.05 -16.98 -10.29
C VAL A 72 -7.35 -16.71 -8.96
N ALA A 73 -7.76 -15.66 -8.24
CA ALA A 73 -7.25 -15.39 -6.90
C ALA A 73 -7.54 -16.53 -5.93
N ALA A 74 -8.76 -17.06 -5.93
CA ALA A 74 -9.13 -18.20 -5.09
C ALA A 74 -8.26 -19.45 -5.34
N ILE A 75 -7.98 -19.78 -6.61
CA ILE A 75 -7.11 -20.92 -6.95
C ILE A 75 -5.66 -20.66 -6.54
N TRP A 76 -5.17 -19.44 -6.74
CA TRP A 76 -3.82 -19.06 -6.31
C TRP A 76 -3.66 -19.15 -4.79
N GLU A 77 -4.66 -18.67 -4.03
CA GLU A 77 -4.67 -18.78 -2.57
C GLU A 77 -4.67 -20.24 -2.10
N GLU A 78 -5.51 -21.10 -2.70
CA GLU A 78 -5.52 -22.54 -2.41
C GLU A 78 -4.16 -23.18 -2.71
N TYR A 79 -3.56 -22.83 -3.84
CA TYR A 79 -2.23 -23.31 -4.22
C TYR A 79 -1.18 -22.91 -3.17
N MET A 80 -1.25 -21.69 -2.64
CA MET A 80 -0.28 -21.14 -1.69
C MET A 80 -0.51 -21.55 -0.22
N ALA A 81 -1.69 -22.05 0.11
CA ALA A 81 -2.14 -22.26 1.48
C ALA A 81 -1.23 -23.19 2.31
N ASP A 82 -0.54 -24.15 1.68
CA ASP A 82 0.32 -25.12 2.36
C ASP A 82 1.63 -24.53 2.89
N LEU A 83 1.97 -23.29 2.53
CA LEU A 83 3.23 -22.66 2.88
C LEU A 83 3.19 -21.81 4.16
N PHE A 84 2.02 -21.53 4.74
CA PHE A 84 1.87 -20.62 5.89
C PHE A 84 1.91 -21.36 7.25
N VAL A 85 2.45 -20.72 8.30
CA VAL A 85 2.49 -21.27 9.69
C VAL A 85 1.20 -20.95 10.45
N GLY A 86 0.66 -21.93 11.19
CA GLY A 86 -0.56 -21.81 12.01
C GLY A 86 -1.77 -22.37 11.25
N ARG A 87 -2.17 -23.65 11.33
CA ARG A 87 -2.22 -24.69 12.39
C ARG A 87 -3.29 -24.38 13.47
N SER A 88 -4.44 -25.08 13.32
CA SER A 88 -5.78 -24.91 13.94
C SER A 88 -6.45 -23.55 13.68
N GLY A 89 -6.90 -23.33 12.44
CA GLY A 89 -7.62 -22.13 12.00
C GLY A 89 -7.37 -21.84 10.51
N ARG A 90 -8.24 -21.07 9.86
CA ARG A 90 -8.13 -20.72 8.43
C ARG A 90 -7.05 -19.64 8.19
N ALA A 91 -6.42 -19.69 7.02
CA ALA A 91 -5.36 -18.77 6.55
C ALA A 91 -5.84 -17.31 6.38
N ASP A 92 -7.15 -17.12 6.20
CA ASP A 92 -7.84 -15.83 6.00
C ASP A 92 -7.70 -14.84 7.17
N GLN A 93 -7.24 -15.28 8.34
CA GLN A 93 -7.15 -14.49 9.58
C GLN A 93 -5.72 -14.09 9.99
N THR A 94 -4.72 -14.40 9.17
CA THR A 94 -3.31 -14.32 9.60
C THR A 94 -2.59 -13.03 9.22
N ALA A 95 -3.10 -12.29 8.23
CA ALA A 95 -2.54 -11.01 7.83
C ALA A 95 -2.87 -9.95 8.89
N ILE A 96 -1.84 -9.35 9.47
CA ILE A 96 -2.00 -8.22 10.40
C ILE A 96 -1.56 -6.96 9.68
N THR A 97 -2.51 -6.05 9.44
CA THR A 97 -2.20 -4.71 8.92
C THR A 97 -1.41 -3.92 9.95
N LEU A 98 -0.33 -3.29 9.50
CA LEU A 98 0.52 -2.43 10.31
C LEU A 98 0.11 -0.96 10.14
N GLU A 99 0.18 -0.21 11.23
CA GLU A 99 -0.07 1.23 11.22
C GLU A 99 1.09 1.96 10.54
N GLU A 100 0.77 2.81 9.56
CA GLU A 100 1.75 3.74 8.99
C GLU A 100 1.93 4.92 9.95
N VAL A 101 3.14 5.09 10.48
CA VAL A 101 3.46 6.16 11.43
C VAL A 101 4.26 7.32 10.79
N PHE A 102 4.75 7.13 9.56
CA PHE A 102 5.55 8.11 8.83
C PHE A 102 5.54 7.82 7.32
N HIS A 103 5.43 8.89 6.53
CA HIS A 103 5.64 8.88 5.08
C HIS A 103 6.37 10.17 4.68
N LEU A 104 7.50 10.06 3.98
CA LEU A 104 8.36 11.21 3.68
C LEU A 104 7.69 12.16 2.70
N GLU A 105 7.15 11.63 1.61
CA GLU A 105 6.61 12.41 0.50
C GLU A 105 5.33 13.16 0.88
N ASP A 106 4.54 12.62 1.82
CA ASP A 106 3.36 13.31 2.34
C ASP A 106 3.79 14.56 3.13
N GLN A 107 4.77 14.43 4.03
CA GLN A 107 5.27 15.56 4.81
C GLN A 107 6.00 16.59 3.93
N LEU A 108 6.72 16.16 2.90
CA LEU A 108 7.34 17.09 1.93
C LEU A 108 6.28 17.86 1.12
N ALA A 109 5.22 17.18 0.68
CA ALA A 109 4.11 17.84 -0.04
C ALA A 109 3.42 18.89 0.84
N GLU A 110 3.17 18.58 2.12
CA GLU A 110 2.61 19.53 3.08
C GLU A 110 3.52 20.77 3.26
N LEU A 111 4.84 20.58 3.35
CA LEU A 111 5.79 21.68 3.44
C LEU A 111 5.78 22.58 2.20
N ASP A 112 5.70 22.00 1.01
CA ASP A 112 5.65 22.74 -0.25
C ASP A 112 4.35 23.53 -0.40
N GLU A 113 3.21 22.97 0.02
CA GLU A 113 1.92 23.68 0.06
C GLU A 113 1.95 24.86 1.05
N HIS A 114 2.55 24.68 2.23
CA HIS A 114 2.70 25.76 3.22
C HIS A 114 3.58 26.92 2.71
N HIS A 115 4.66 26.64 1.98
CA HIS A 115 5.49 27.69 1.37
C HIS A 115 4.75 28.49 0.28
N GLN A 116 3.90 27.83 -0.50
CA GLN A 116 3.09 28.47 -1.54
C GLN A 116 2.01 29.39 -0.94
N HIS A 117 1.37 28.97 0.15
CA HIS A 117 0.35 29.78 0.83
C HIS A 117 0.93 30.92 1.68
N ALA A 118 2.07 30.73 2.33
CA ALA A 118 2.74 31.79 3.10
C ALA A 118 3.26 32.95 2.22
N SER A 119 3.52 32.68 0.93
CA SER A 119 4.02 33.69 -0.03
C SER A 119 2.90 34.57 -0.63
N THR A 120 1.63 34.29 -0.34
CA THR A 120 0.48 35.07 -0.85
C THR A 120 0.02 36.08 0.20
N THR A 121 0.89 37.02 0.58
CA THR A 121 0.46 38.22 1.32
C THR A 121 -0.20 39.18 0.31
N PRO A 122 -1.39 39.75 0.59
CA PRO A 122 -2.02 40.68 -0.34
C PRO A 122 -1.11 41.90 -0.51
N VAL A 123 -0.85 42.30 -1.75
CA VAL A 123 -0.32 43.63 -2.06
C VAL A 123 -1.34 44.62 -1.52
N LEU A 124 -1.04 45.25 -0.38
CA LEU A 124 -1.79 46.42 0.07
C LEU A 124 -1.60 47.50 -1.00
N ASP A 125 -2.70 47.85 -1.65
CA ASP A 125 -2.81 48.97 -2.56
C ASP A 125 -2.35 50.23 -1.82
N ASN A 126 -1.16 50.72 -2.18
CA ASN A 126 -0.62 51.97 -1.64
C ASN A 126 -1.44 53.11 -2.26
N ALA A 127 -2.57 53.44 -1.64
CA ALA A 127 -3.23 54.70 -1.86
C ALA A 127 -2.27 55.83 -1.43
N ASP A 128 -1.83 56.58 -2.43
CA ASP A 128 -0.94 57.73 -2.34
C ASP A 128 -1.48 58.77 -1.33
N PRO A 129 -0.71 59.19 -0.31
CA PRO A 129 -1.20 60.14 0.68
C PRO A 129 -1.08 61.61 0.24
N ASN A 130 -0.82 61.90 -1.04
CA ASN A 130 -0.57 63.27 -1.50
C ASN A 130 -1.58 63.78 -2.56
N GLU A 131 -2.85 63.91 -2.16
CA GLU A 131 -3.73 64.95 -2.72
C GLU A 131 -4.15 65.90 -1.59
N GLY A 132 -3.20 66.76 -1.20
CA GLY A 132 -3.49 68.07 -0.64
C GLY A 132 -3.32 69.14 -1.73
N GLU A 133 -4.06 70.24 -1.56
CA GLU A 133 -3.97 71.51 -2.31
C GLU A 133 -4.83 71.66 -3.59
N ARG A 134 -6.11 72.01 -3.41
CA ARG A 134 -6.62 73.40 -3.57
C ARG A 134 -8.12 73.52 -3.30
#